data_AF-Q4ACG4-F1
#
_entry.id   AF-Q4ACG4-F1
#
_cell.length_a   1.000
_cell.length_b   1.000
_cell.length_c   1.000
_cell.angle_alpha   90.00
_cell.angle_beta   90.00
_cell.angle_gamma   90.00
#
_symmetry.space_group_name_H-M   'P 1'
#
loop_
_entity.id
_entity.type
_entity.pdbx_description
1 polymer ?
#
loop_
_entity_poly.entity_id
_entity_poly.type
_entity_poly.pdbx_seq_one_letter_code
_entity_poly.pdbx_strand_id
1 'polypeptide(L)' 'MTQFRLALVRQKYRPDGGAERFVSRALEALDSHDIELNVITRQWQGPVKPAWHIHLCHPWGKGRISR' A
#
# COMPACT_ATOMS: atom_id res chain seq x y z
N MET A 1 22.23 0.87 -1.03
CA MET A 1 21.31 1.69 -1.85
C MET A 1 20.34 0.72 -2.48
N THR A 2 19.04 0.83 -2.17
CA THR A 2 18.03 -0.09 -2.73
C THR A 2 17.98 0.08 -4.25
N GLN A 3 18.22 -0.99 -4.98
CA GLN A 3 18.28 -0.95 -6.45
C GLN A 3 16.90 -0.69 -7.08
N PHE A 4 15.83 -1.06 -6.39
CA PHE A 4 14.47 -0.97 -6.90
C PHE A 4 13.51 -0.33 -5.91
N ARG A 5 12.56 0.44 -6.45
CA ARG A 5 11.45 1.04 -5.69
C ARG A 5 10.14 0.53 -6.24
N LEU A 6 9.28 0.02 -5.37
CA LEU A 6 7.96 -0.48 -5.74
C LEU A 6 6.89 0.39 -5.09
N ALA A 7 5.95 0.90 -5.90
CA ALA A 7 4.81 1.65 -5.42
C ALA A 7 3.51 0.84 -5.60
N LEU A 8 2.81 0.60 -4.51
CA LEU A 8 1.46 0.06 -4.51
C LEU A 8 0.44 1.20 -4.40
N VAL A 9 -0.36 1.40 -5.44
CA VAL A 9 -1.42 2.42 -5.45
C VAL A 9 -2.77 1.77 -5.20
N ARG A 10 -3.44 2.17 -4.11
CA ARG A 10 -4.79 1.70 -3.74
C ARG A 10 -5.65 2.87 -3.27
N GLN A 11 -6.96 2.71 -3.35
CA GLN A 11 -7.86 3.72 -2.80
C GLN A 11 -8.01 3.57 -1.28
N LYS A 12 -8.25 2.35 -0.80
CA LYS A 12 -8.35 2.01 0.63
C LYS A 12 -7.83 0.59 0.84
N TYR A 13 -7.17 0.36 1.98
CA TYR A 13 -6.86 -1.01 2.43
C TYR A 13 -8.01 -1.54 3.30
N ARG A 14 -8.57 -2.69 2.91
CA ARG A 14 -9.60 -3.43 3.64
C ARG A 14 -9.11 -4.84 4.00
N PRO A 15 -8.76 -5.14 5.26
CA PRO A 15 -8.21 -6.45 5.63
C PRO A 15 -9.17 -7.63 5.40
N ASP A 16 -10.48 -7.37 5.32
CA ASP A 16 -11.54 -8.34 5.04
C ASP A 16 -11.63 -8.76 3.57
N GLY A 17 -11.07 -7.97 2.64
CA GLY A 17 -11.16 -8.22 1.20
C GLY A 17 -10.17 -9.25 0.68
N GLY A 18 -10.61 -10.10 -0.27
CA GLY A 18 -9.78 -11.14 -0.86
C GLY A 18 -8.55 -10.59 -1.60
N ALA A 19 -8.71 -9.46 -2.30
CA ALA A 19 -7.62 -8.79 -3.02
C ALA A 19 -6.60 -8.13 -2.07
N GLU A 20 -7.04 -7.69 -0.90
CA GLU A 20 -6.16 -7.10 0.11
C GLU A 20 -5.29 -8.13 0.83
N ARG A 21 -5.75 -9.38 0.98
CA ARG A 21 -4.87 -10.46 1.45
C ARG A 21 -3.69 -10.69 0.50
N PHE A 22 -3.90 -10.54 -0.81
CA PHE A 22 -2.81 -10.58 -1.79
C PHE A 22 -1.82 -9.44 -1.56
N VAL A 23 -2.32 -8.21 -1.31
CA VAL A 23 -1.49 -7.04 -1.00
C VAL A 23 -0.65 -7.26 0.26
N SER A 24 -1.25 -7.69 1.37
CA SER A 24 -0.51 -7.91 2.63
C SER A 24 0.59 -8.93 2.45
N ARG A 25 0.28 -10.05 1.78
CA ARG A 25 1.27 -11.10 1.52
C ARG A 25 2.38 -10.67 0.57
N ALA A 26 2.05 -9.89 -0.46
CA ALA A 26 3.05 -9.34 -1.37
C ALA A 26 4.00 -8.39 -0.62
N LEU A 27 3.47 -7.48 0.19
CA LEU A 27 4.30 -6.57 1.00
C LEU A 27 5.18 -7.33 2.00
N GLU A 28 4.64 -8.35 2.67
CA GLU A 28 5.42 -9.21 3.58
C GLU A 28 6.52 -10.01 2.87
N ALA A 29 6.24 -10.58 1.70
CA ALA A 29 7.22 -11.35 0.94
C ALA A 29 8.34 -10.46 0.37
N LEU A 30 8.02 -9.21 0.03
CA LEU A 30 8.99 -8.25 -0.50
C LEU A 30 9.78 -7.54 0.59
N ASP A 31 9.31 -7.56 1.84
CA ASP A 31 9.99 -7.00 3.02
C ASP A 31 11.39 -7.60 3.25
N SER A 32 11.62 -8.85 2.82
CA SER A 32 12.91 -9.54 2.93
C SER A 32 13.87 -9.25 1.77
N HIS A 33 13.50 -8.38 0.82
CA HIS A 33 14.30 -8.04 -0.36
C HIS A 33 14.82 -6.60 -0.26
N ASP A 34 15.91 -6.28 -0.98
CA ASP A 34 16.47 -4.92 -1.05
C ASP A 34 15.63 -4.00 -1.98
N ILE A 35 14.34 -3.87 -1.64
CA ILE A 35 13.35 -3.11 -2.38
C ILE A 35 12.73 -2.08 -1.45
N GLU A 36 12.68 -0.83 -1.91
CA GLU A 36 11.98 0.23 -1.18
C GLU A 36 10.47 0.13 -1.44
N LEU A 37 9.72 -0.29 -0.42
CA LEU A 37 8.27 -0.47 -0.50
C LEU A 37 7.53 0.83 -0.18
N ASN A 38 6.75 1.30 -1.15
CA ASN A 38 5.94 2.50 -1.04
C ASN A 38 4.46 2.14 -1.20
N VAL A 39 3.61 2.56 -0.27
CA VAL A 39 2.16 2.36 -0.33
C VAL A 39 1.49 3.71 -0.44
N ILE A 40 0.82 3.97 -1.57
CA ILE A 40 0.08 5.22 -1.81
C ILE A 40 -1.40 4.91 -1.69
N THR A 41 -2.07 5.50 -0.69
CA THR A 41 -3.49 5.23 -0.43
C THR A 41 -4.24 6.40 0.15
N ARG A 42 -5.56 6.46 -0.03
CA ARG A 42 -6.40 7.45 0.66
C ARG A 42 -6.59 7.09 2.14
N GLN A 43 -6.55 5.80 2.45
CA GLN A 43 -6.71 5.29 3.81
C GLN A 43 -5.92 3.97 3.98
N TRP A 44 -5.15 3.90 5.07
CA TRP A 44 -4.44 2.70 5.48
C TRP A 44 -4.97 2.21 6.83
N GLN A 45 -5.34 0.94 6.88
CA GLN A 45 -5.81 0.24 8.09
C GLN A 45 -5.03 -1.07 8.32
N GLY A 46 -3.94 -1.26 7.57
CA GLY A 46 -3.13 -2.47 7.64
C GLY A 46 -1.99 -2.32 8.64
N PRO A 47 -1.15 -3.37 8.77
CA PRO A 47 0.09 -3.31 9.53
C PRO A 47 0.99 -2.17 9.03
N VAL A 48 1.69 -1.50 9.94
CA VAL A 48 2.71 -0.50 9.60
C VAL A 48 4.04 -1.08 10.03
N LYS A 49 4.94 -1.31 9.07
CA LYS A 49 6.31 -1.73 9.32
C LYS A 49 7.26 -0.56 9.05
N PRO A 50 8.40 -0.46 9.78
CA PRO A 50 9.37 0.61 9.56
C PRO A 50 9.93 0.68 8.13
N ALA A 51 10.02 -0.47 7.45
CA ALA A 51 10.51 -0.57 6.08
C ALA A 51 9.48 -0.14 5.02
N TRP A 52 8.22 0.11 5.40
CA TRP A 52 7.14 0.47 4.47
C TRP A 52 6.87 1.97 4.55
N HIS A 53 7.02 2.65 3.43
CA HIS A 53 6.71 4.08 3.32
C HIS A 53 5.24 4.26 2.91
N ILE A 54 4.40 4.64 3.87
CA ILE A 54 2.97 4.84 3.65
C ILE A 54 2.69 6.31 3.36
N HIS A 55 2.25 6.58 2.14
CA HIS A 55 1.89 7.90 1.63
C HIS A 55 0.37 8.04 1.62
N LEU A 56 -0.17 8.81 2.57
CA LEU A 56 -1.59 9.14 2.58
C LEU A 56 -1.86 10.23 1.53
N CYS A 57 -2.62 9.87 0.50
CA CYS A 57 -2.99 10.76 -0.59
C CYS A 57 -4.51 10.77 -0.73
N HIS A 58 -5.17 11.77 -0.13
CA HIS A 58 -6.63 11.91 -0.12
C HIS A 58 -7.07 13.22 -0.81
N PRO A 59 -6.95 13.34 -2.14
CA PRO A 59 -7.46 14.51 -2.85
C PRO A 59 -8.98 14.47 -2.90
N TRP A 60 -9.59 15.64 -2.91
CA TRP A 60 -11.04 15.77 -3.08
C TRP A 60 -11.48 15.18 -4.43
N GLY A 61 -12.58 14.46 -4.44
CA GLY A 61 -13.05 13.75 -5.65
C GLY A 61 -14.55 13.46 -5.59
N LYS A 62 -15.18 13.36 -6.77
CA LYS A 62 -16.59 13.02 -6.95
C LYS A 62 -16.74 11.75 -7.80
N GLY A 63 -17.85 11.04 -7.66
CA GLY A 63 -18.21 9.92 -8.53
C GLY A 63 -17.52 8.60 -8.19
N ARG A 64 -17.10 7.81 -9.20
CA ARG A 64 -16.54 6.46 -8.97
C ARG A 64 -15.19 6.49 -8.23
N ILE A 65 -14.44 7.58 -8.38
CA ILE A 65 -13.12 7.79 -7.75
C ILE A 65 -13.23 8.07 -6.24
N SER A 66 -14.43 8.41 -5.74
CA SER A 66 -14.65 8.72 -4.32
C SER A 66 -15.25 7.56 -3.50
N ARG A 67 -15.61 6.43 -4.11
CA ARG A 67 -16.28 5.28 -3.44
C ARG A 67 -15.32 4.27 -2.79
#